data_AF-A0A4Q3AKT3-F1
#
_entry.id   AF-A0A4Q3AKT3-F1
#
_cell.length_a   1.000
_cell.length_b   1.000
_cell.length_c   1.000
_cell.angle_alpha   90.00
_cell.angle_beta   90.00
_cell.angle_gamma   90.00
#
_symmetry.space_group_name_H-M   'P 1'
#
loop_
_entity.id
_entity.type
_entity.pdbx_description
1 polymer ?
#
loop_
_entity_poly.entity_id
_entity_poly.type
_entity_poly.pdbx_seq_one_letter_code
_entity_poly.pdbx_strand_id
1 'polypeptide(L)'
;MSALSVGSRTDDLKERRRMPTVAVKQAKSYIARVRRMPPFGAKRRSKRYAVQQRAFPESAQIPRKTTDYSRPADYGPIANVVQAASLGRGAAEDTMDNRPPAARGSGFFSISAILIAALVVLSFPLTYFIPLATGSKSFTMLRHLHGLAFFSWIILYVVQTQLVRTGHVRLHRELGIASVALAGAMLPLGLWQAVASAGERQAAGSARPFEFSLYNLIDILVFSIAFGWAVYEATRRIEWHRRLMFVAALNLFGPAFSRWILKAPIAFPWLDMSPNLVADALLIALMLHDRGKIGRVHPVTMWAALTLIPFHAVEPLIARSVWWNAAAPGLFGFW
;
A
#
# COMPACT_ATOMS: atom_id res chain seq x y z
N MET A 1 -32.80 -1.10 67.13
CA MET A 1 -33.34 -2.47 67.06
C MET A 1 -33.27 -2.94 65.61
N SER A 2 -32.50 -4.02 65.37
CA SER A 2 -32.71 -5.13 64.41
C SER A 2 -33.19 -4.84 62.96
N ALA A 3 -32.76 -5.51 61.89
CA ALA A 3 -31.77 -6.55 61.63
C ALA A 3 -31.62 -6.69 60.09
N LEU A 4 -30.54 -7.35 59.69
CA LEU A 4 -30.13 -7.71 58.33
C LEU A 4 -31.16 -8.58 57.56
N SER A 5 -31.16 -8.48 56.23
CA SER A 5 -31.36 -9.65 55.37
C SER A 5 -30.54 -9.52 54.09
N VAL A 6 -29.55 -10.40 53.97
CA VAL A 6 -28.68 -10.63 52.81
C VAL A 6 -29.42 -11.58 51.86
N GLY A 7 -29.86 -11.07 50.72
CA GLY A 7 -30.42 -11.86 49.62
C GLY A 7 -29.33 -12.41 48.69
N SER A 8 -29.38 -13.71 48.47
CA SER A 8 -28.34 -14.58 47.90
C SER A 8 -28.03 -14.37 46.41
N ARG A 9 -26.74 -14.25 46.13
CA ARG A 9 -26.08 -14.11 44.82
C ARG A 9 -26.00 -15.43 44.02
N THR A 10 -27.08 -16.22 44.00
CA THR A 10 -27.08 -17.58 43.43
C THR A 10 -28.11 -17.84 42.32
N ASP A 11 -29.01 -16.89 42.04
CA ASP A 11 -30.06 -17.12 41.02
C ASP A 11 -29.68 -16.63 39.61
N ASP A 12 -28.65 -15.78 39.49
CA ASP A 12 -28.27 -15.18 38.19
C ASP A 12 -27.27 -16.03 37.36
N LEU A 13 -26.90 -17.22 37.86
CA LEU A 13 -25.94 -18.12 37.19
C LEU A 13 -26.58 -19.31 36.45
N LYS A 14 -27.90 -19.50 36.54
CA LYS A 14 -28.59 -20.60 35.84
C LYS A 14 -29.11 -20.24 34.45
N GLU A 15 -29.09 -18.98 34.04
CA GLU A 15 -29.64 -18.54 32.75
C GLU A 15 -28.59 -18.43 31.62
N ARG A 16 -27.29 -18.60 31.92
CA ARG A 16 -26.17 -18.43 30.95
C ARG A 16 -25.73 -19.69 30.18
N ARG A 17 -26.56 -20.74 30.07
CA ARG A 17 -26.23 -21.95 29.26
C ARG A 17 -27.39 -22.46 28.43
N ARG A 18 -27.86 -21.67 27.47
CA ARG A 18 -28.53 -22.21 26.27
C ARG A 18 -28.09 -21.41 25.05
N MET A 19 -27.07 -21.90 24.35
CA MET A 19 -26.84 -21.47 22.96
C MET A 19 -28.07 -21.90 22.14
N PRO A 20 -28.65 -21.02 21.32
CA PRO A 20 -29.77 -21.40 20.47
C PRO A 20 -29.30 -22.52 19.53
N THR A 21 -30.04 -23.62 19.52
CA THR A 21 -29.76 -24.89 18.82
C THR A 21 -29.42 -24.72 17.33
N VAL A 22 -29.79 -23.58 16.75
CA VAL A 22 -29.49 -23.15 15.37
C VAL A 22 -28.01 -22.83 15.17
N ALA A 23 -27.35 -22.16 16.12
CA ALA A 23 -25.93 -21.75 16.00
C ALA A 23 -24.98 -22.97 15.99
N VAL A 24 -25.29 -23.99 16.78
CA VAL A 24 -24.52 -25.26 16.82
C VAL A 24 -24.71 -26.05 15.52
N LYS A 25 -25.91 -26.01 14.92
CA LYS A 25 -26.19 -26.66 13.62
C LYS A 25 -25.48 -25.95 12.45
N GLN A 26 -25.41 -24.63 12.48
CA GLN A 26 -24.66 -23.83 11.50
C GLN A 26 -23.14 -24.02 11.63
N ALA A 27 -22.59 -24.05 12.85
CA ALA A 27 -21.17 -24.31 13.06
C ALA A 27 -20.75 -25.72 12.59
N LYS A 28 -21.56 -26.76 12.87
CA LYS A 28 -21.28 -28.12 12.41
C LYS A 28 -21.36 -28.26 10.88
N SER A 29 -22.32 -27.59 10.25
CA SER A 29 -22.45 -27.60 8.78
C SER A 29 -21.36 -26.81 8.07
N TYR A 30 -20.83 -25.74 8.69
CA TYR A 30 -19.65 -25.02 8.19
C TYR A 30 -18.37 -25.87 8.27
N ILE A 31 -18.10 -26.51 9.42
CA ILE A 31 -16.92 -27.37 9.61
C ILE A 31 -16.94 -28.59 8.67
N ALA A 32 -18.12 -29.19 8.44
CA ALA A 32 -18.28 -30.28 7.48
C ALA A 32 -17.99 -29.84 6.03
N ARG A 33 -18.28 -28.58 5.69
CA ARG A 33 -18.03 -28.00 4.36
C ARG A 33 -16.55 -27.71 4.13
N VAL A 34 -15.83 -27.26 5.16
CA VAL A 34 -14.38 -27.02 5.12
C VAL A 34 -13.61 -28.35 5.00
N ARG A 35 -14.06 -29.43 5.67
CA ARG A 35 -13.42 -30.76 5.56
C ARG A 35 -13.57 -31.44 4.19
N ARG A 36 -14.53 -31.03 3.36
CA ARG A 36 -14.73 -31.56 2.01
C ARG A 36 -14.04 -30.74 0.92
N MET A 37 -13.32 -29.67 1.28
CA MET A 37 -12.54 -28.89 0.32
C MET A 37 -11.22 -29.61 0.01
N PRO A 38 -10.84 -29.75 -1.28
CA PRO A 38 -9.53 -30.28 -1.64
C PRO A 38 -8.41 -29.35 -1.13
N PRO A 39 -7.20 -29.87 -0.83
CA PRO A 39 -6.10 -29.06 -0.32
C PRO A 39 -5.74 -27.95 -1.30
N PHE A 40 -5.59 -26.73 -0.76
CA PHE A 40 -5.13 -25.55 -1.50
C PHE A 40 -3.73 -25.83 -2.07
N GLY A 41 -3.64 -26.03 -3.39
CA GLY A 41 -2.37 -26.29 -4.09
C GLY A 41 -2.40 -27.32 -5.21
N ALA A 42 -3.53 -27.96 -5.52
CA ALA A 42 -3.62 -28.84 -6.70
C ALA A 42 -3.56 -28.00 -7.99
N LYS A 43 -2.38 -28.00 -8.62
CA LYS A 43 -2.06 -27.33 -9.89
C LYS A 43 -3.14 -27.58 -10.95
N ARG A 44 -3.88 -26.54 -11.34
CA ARG A 44 -4.56 -26.49 -12.66
C ARG A 44 -3.48 -26.45 -13.74
N ARG A 45 -3.03 -27.63 -14.19
CA ARG A 45 -2.28 -27.77 -15.45
C ARG A 45 -3.19 -27.31 -16.58
N SER A 46 -2.83 -26.21 -17.23
CA SER A 46 -3.50 -25.69 -18.42
C SER A 46 -3.40 -26.70 -19.56
N LYS A 47 -4.55 -27.10 -20.12
CA LYS A 47 -4.68 -27.89 -21.36
C LYS A 47 -4.32 -27.05 -22.60
N ARG A 48 -3.12 -26.45 -22.63
CA ARG A 48 -2.64 -25.65 -23.78
C ARG A 48 -1.32 -26.13 -24.40
N TYR A 49 -0.82 -27.30 -23.99
CA TYR A 49 0.39 -27.93 -24.57
C TYR A 49 0.15 -29.33 -25.16
N ALA A 50 -1.11 -29.74 -25.37
CA ALA A 50 -1.45 -31.08 -25.86
C ALA A 50 -2.10 -31.08 -27.26
N VAL A 51 -1.78 -30.09 -28.11
CA VAL A 51 -2.31 -30.01 -29.50
C VAL A 51 -1.19 -29.76 -30.52
N GLN A 52 0.06 -30.16 -30.23
CA GLN A 52 1.15 -30.00 -31.20
C GLN A 52 2.10 -31.20 -31.24
N GLN A 53 1.55 -32.41 -31.28
CA GLN A 53 2.29 -33.65 -31.57
C GLN A 53 1.49 -34.67 -32.40
N ARG A 54 0.54 -34.21 -33.23
CA ARG A 54 -0.08 -35.05 -34.25
C ARG A 54 -0.07 -34.34 -35.59
N ALA A 55 1.00 -34.57 -36.35
CA ALA A 55 1.03 -34.57 -37.82
C ALA A 55 2.49 -34.51 -38.29
N PHE A 56 3.12 -35.66 -38.50
CA PHE A 56 4.16 -35.80 -39.52
C PHE A 56 3.97 -37.17 -40.18
N PRO A 57 3.64 -37.22 -41.48
CA PRO A 57 3.53 -38.48 -42.21
C PRO A 57 4.90 -39.07 -42.49
N GLU A 58 4.90 -40.40 -42.44
CA GLU A 58 5.92 -41.35 -42.84
C GLU A 58 6.26 -41.18 -44.34
N SER A 59 7.47 -40.70 -44.66
CA SER A 59 8.22 -41.00 -45.90
C SER A 59 9.47 -40.11 -46.03
N ALA A 60 10.63 -40.62 -45.63
CA ALA A 60 11.92 -40.29 -46.25
C ALA A 60 12.98 -41.29 -45.75
N GLN A 61 13.39 -42.16 -46.66
CA GLN A 61 14.39 -43.20 -46.47
C GLN A 61 15.76 -42.60 -46.11
N ILE A 62 16.41 -43.13 -45.07
CA ILE A 62 17.84 -42.92 -44.81
C ILE A 62 18.56 -44.23 -45.21
N PRO A 63 19.62 -44.21 -46.04
CA PRO A 63 20.28 -45.43 -46.47
C PRO A 63 21.03 -46.08 -45.29
N ARG A 64 20.76 -47.36 -45.02
CA ARG A 64 21.59 -48.21 -44.16
C ARG A 64 22.90 -48.52 -44.89
N LYS A 65 24.03 -48.01 -44.40
CA LYS A 65 25.34 -48.57 -44.74
C LYS A 65 25.58 -49.83 -43.92
N THR A 66 25.70 -50.94 -44.63
CA THR A 66 26.18 -52.23 -44.16
C THR A 66 27.69 -52.19 -43.98
N THR A 67 28.19 -52.57 -42.82
CA THR A 67 29.54 -53.13 -42.68
C THR A 67 29.47 -54.36 -41.81
N ASP A 68 29.66 -55.49 -42.49
CA ASP A 68 29.90 -56.83 -41.99
C ASP A 68 31.25 -56.89 -41.27
N TYR A 69 31.33 -57.63 -40.17
CA TYR A 69 32.59 -58.16 -39.68
C TYR A 69 32.39 -59.52 -39.02
N SER A 70 32.88 -60.54 -39.72
CA SER A 70 32.96 -61.93 -39.29
C SER A 70 34.33 -62.17 -38.58
N ARG A 71 34.29 -62.63 -37.31
CA ARG A 71 35.22 -63.46 -36.45
C ARG A 71 36.71 -63.72 -36.82
N PRO A 72 37.59 -64.27 -35.92
CA PRO A 72 37.62 -64.39 -34.43
C PRO A 72 39.01 -64.13 -33.73
N ALA A 73 39.01 -64.08 -32.38
CA ALA A 73 40.03 -64.42 -31.34
C ALA A 73 41.56 -64.13 -31.51
N ASP A 74 42.21 -63.42 -30.55
CA ASP A 74 43.13 -64.01 -29.53
C ASP A 74 43.91 -63.00 -28.63
N TYR A 75 44.00 -63.38 -27.33
CA TYR A 75 44.87 -63.05 -26.16
C TYR A 75 45.53 -61.68 -25.85
N GLY A 76 45.39 -61.25 -24.57
CA GLY A 76 46.41 -60.49 -23.81
C GLY A 76 45.89 -59.53 -22.71
N PRO A 77 46.30 -59.65 -21.41
CA PRO A 77 45.69 -58.93 -20.30
C PRO A 77 46.47 -57.65 -19.93
N ILE A 78 45.83 -56.48 -19.96
CA ILE A 78 46.28 -55.31 -19.17
C ILE A 78 45.05 -54.65 -18.55
N ALA A 79 44.79 -55.04 -17.31
CA ALA A 79 43.93 -54.31 -16.40
C ALA A 79 44.54 -52.93 -16.10
N ASN A 80 43.66 -51.95 -15.89
CA ASN A 80 43.89 -50.62 -15.30
C ASN A 80 44.35 -49.47 -16.21
N VAL A 81 43.44 -48.90 -17.01
CA VAL A 81 43.47 -47.47 -17.38
C VAL A 81 42.07 -46.79 -17.32
N VAL A 82 41.05 -47.41 -16.71
CA VAL A 82 39.70 -46.79 -16.58
C VAL A 82 39.58 -45.79 -15.40
N GLN A 83 40.60 -45.60 -14.55
CA GLN A 83 40.43 -44.84 -13.30
C GLN A 83 41.02 -43.41 -13.27
N ALA A 84 41.50 -42.84 -14.39
CA ALA A 84 42.14 -41.51 -14.38
C ALA A 84 41.53 -40.47 -15.35
N ALA A 85 40.54 -40.83 -16.18
CA ALA A 85 39.95 -39.92 -17.17
C ALA A 85 38.50 -39.46 -16.85
N SER A 86 37.93 -39.87 -15.71
CA SER A 86 36.57 -39.52 -15.27
C SER A 86 36.49 -38.54 -14.09
N LEU A 87 37.64 -38.08 -13.56
CA LEU A 87 37.70 -37.14 -12.41
C LEU A 87 38.01 -35.69 -12.79
N GLY A 88 38.00 -35.33 -14.08
CA GLY A 88 38.37 -33.99 -14.57
C GLY A 88 37.26 -33.20 -15.28
N ARG A 89 36.03 -33.71 -15.38
CA ARG A 89 34.90 -33.05 -16.08
C ARG A 89 33.65 -32.89 -15.20
N GLY A 90 33.84 -32.52 -13.94
CA GLY A 90 32.74 -32.28 -13.00
C GLY A 90 32.90 -31.05 -12.11
N ALA A 91 33.95 -30.24 -12.31
CA ALA A 91 34.33 -29.16 -11.38
C ALA A 91 34.57 -27.79 -12.06
N ALA A 92 34.13 -27.61 -13.31
CA ALA A 92 34.32 -26.36 -14.05
C ALA A 92 33.05 -25.85 -14.77
N GLU A 93 31.87 -26.34 -14.35
CA GLU A 93 30.58 -25.92 -14.91
C GLU A 93 29.53 -25.79 -13.80
N ASP A 94 29.92 -25.21 -12.66
CA ASP A 94 29.01 -24.83 -11.56
C ASP A 94 29.40 -23.48 -10.93
N THR A 95 29.62 -22.49 -11.79
CA THR A 95 29.52 -21.07 -11.40
C THR A 95 28.67 -20.31 -12.39
N MET A 96 27.54 -20.89 -12.82
CA MET A 96 26.41 -20.06 -13.21
C MET A 96 25.89 -19.41 -11.93
N ASP A 97 26.36 -18.20 -11.68
CA ASP A 97 25.76 -17.13 -10.87
C ASP A 97 24.53 -17.57 -10.07
N ASN A 98 24.75 -18.36 -9.03
CA ASN A 98 23.74 -18.76 -8.05
C ASN A 98 23.57 -17.66 -7.00
N ARG A 99 23.77 -16.40 -7.40
CA ARG A 99 23.25 -15.29 -6.60
C ARG A 99 21.74 -15.43 -6.63
N PRO A 100 21.05 -15.57 -5.48
CA PRO A 100 19.60 -15.46 -5.46
C PRO A 100 19.25 -14.17 -6.22
N PRO A 101 18.31 -14.19 -7.19
CA PRO A 101 17.95 -12.98 -7.92
C PRO A 101 17.69 -11.94 -6.87
N ALA A 102 18.45 -10.83 -6.91
CA ALA A 102 18.47 -9.84 -5.84
C ALA A 102 17.05 -9.34 -5.61
N ALA A 103 16.31 -9.99 -4.72
CA ALA A 103 15.00 -9.61 -4.24
C ALA A 103 15.16 -8.46 -3.23
N ARG A 104 16.19 -7.63 -3.42
CA ARG A 104 16.25 -6.29 -2.85
C ARG A 104 15.21 -5.49 -3.61
N GLY A 105 13.98 -5.49 -3.07
CA GLY A 105 12.90 -4.63 -3.54
C GLY A 105 13.46 -3.24 -3.79
N SER A 106 13.17 -2.66 -4.95
CA SER A 106 13.73 -1.38 -5.37
C SER A 106 13.62 -0.36 -4.24
N GLY A 107 14.74 0.23 -3.82
CA GLY A 107 14.80 1.17 -2.68
C GLY A 107 13.91 2.41 -2.84
N PHE A 108 13.34 2.65 -4.03
CA PHE A 108 12.46 3.76 -4.36
C PHE A 108 11.37 4.01 -3.31
N PHE A 109 10.50 3.04 -3.03
CA PHE A 109 9.37 3.26 -2.11
C PHE A 109 9.82 3.57 -0.68
N SER A 110 10.95 2.99 -0.26
CA SER A 110 11.56 3.25 1.05
C SER A 110 12.18 4.66 1.11
N ILE A 111 12.95 5.04 0.09
CA ILE A 111 13.56 6.37 -0.01
C ILE A 111 12.49 7.45 -0.14
N SER A 112 11.48 7.24 -0.98
CA SER A 112 10.39 8.17 -1.17
C SER A 112 9.54 8.32 0.09
N ALA A 113 9.34 7.25 0.86
CA ALA A 113 8.64 7.34 2.15
C ALA A 113 9.40 8.23 3.14
N ILE A 114 10.74 8.07 3.24
CA ILE A 114 11.59 8.93 4.07
C ILE A 114 11.53 10.38 3.57
N LEU A 115 11.62 10.60 2.26
CA LEU A 115 11.55 11.93 1.66
C LEU A 115 10.21 12.62 1.95
N ILE A 116 9.09 11.93 1.71
CA ILE A 116 7.73 12.43 2.00
C ILE A 116 7.62 12.76 3.50
N ALA A 117 8.06 11.86 4.38
CA ALA A 117 8.01 12.07 5.82
C ALA A 117 8.85 13.28 6.25
N ALA A 118 10.07 13.42 5.71
CA ALA A 118 10.94 14.56 6.00
C ALA A 118 10.27 15.87 5.55
N LEU A 119 9.76 15.95 4.32
CA LEU A 119 9.09 17.15 3.82
C LEU A 119 7.84 17.49 4.64
N VAL A 120 7.04 16.48 5.03
CA VAL A 120 5.88 16.67 5.90
C VAL A 120 6.32 17.24 7.25
N VAL A 121 7.27 16.60 7.96
CA VAL A 121 7.73 17.05 9.29
C VAL A 121 8.35 18.45 9.21
N LEU A 122 9.18 18.72 8.21
CA LEU A 122 9.82 20.01 8.00
C LEU A 122 8.84 21.14 7.68
N SER A 123 7.58 20.83 7.35
CA SER A 123 6.54 21.85 7.10
C SER A 123 5.90 22.42 8.36
N PHE A 124 6.11 21.82 9.53
CA PHE A 124 5.45 22.22 10.78
C PHE A 124 6.26 23.04 11.81
N PRO A 125 7.59 23.26 11.71
CA PRO A 125 8.34 24.03 12.71
C PRO A 125 7.72 25.39 13.02
N LEU A 126 7.46 26.20 11.99
CA LEU A 126 6.97 27.57 12.17
C LEU A 126 5.49 27.66 12.50
N THR A 127 4.70 26.65 12.12
CA THR A 127 3.23 26.69 12.29
C THR A 127 2.74 25.99 13.54
N TYR A 128 3.54 25.07 14.10
CA TYR A 128 3.11 24.20 15.19
C TYR A 128 4.22 23.93 16.23
N PHE A 129 5.38 23.38 15.83
CA PHE A 129 6.37 22.93 16.83
C PHE A 129 6.99 24.08 17.64
N ILE A 130 7.46 25.15 16.98
CA ILE A 130 8.05 26.30 17.66
C ILE A 130 6.98 27.05 18.48
N PRO A 131 5.79 27.37 17.94
CA PRO A 131 4.76 28.03 18.74
C PRO A 131 4.32 27.21 19.97
N LEU A 132 4.27 25.88 19.84
CA LEU A 132 3.97 24.99 20.95
C LEU A 132 5.10 24.98 22.00
N ALA A 133 6.35 24.83 21.57
CA ALA A 133 7.51 24.76 22.45
C ALA A 133 7.79 26.08 23.19
N THR A 134 7.50 27.21 22.54
CA THR A 134 7.69 28.56 23.12
C THR A 134 6.47 29.05 23.91
N GLY A 135 5.33 28.35 23.84
CA GLY A 135 4.07 28.80 24.41
C GLY A 135 3.48 30.04 23.73
N SER A 136 4.01 30.48 22.58
CA SER A 136 3.53 31.68 21.86
C SER A 136 2.18 31.48 21.19
N LYS A 137 1.70 30.24 21.06
CA LYS A 137 0.35 29.93 20.58
C LYS A 137 -0.22 28.70 21.30
N SER A 138 -1.46 28.81 21.78
CA SER A 138 -2.24 27.67 22.25
C SER A 138 -2.96 26.98 21.10
N PHE A 139 -3.09 25.66 21.20
CA PHE A 139 -3.79 24.84 20.21
C PHE A 139 -4.91 24.05 20.89
N THR A 140 -5.99 23.83 20.15
CA THR A 140 -7.10 23.01 20.64
C THR A 140 -6.69 21.54 20.76
N MET A 141 -7.33 20.80 21.66
CA MET A 141 -7.10 19.35 21.79
C MET A 141 -7.32 18.61 20.46
N LEU A 142 -8.33 19.03 19.67
CA LEU A 142 -8.58 18.50 18.34
C LEU A 142 -7.33 18.61 17.43
N ARG A 143 -6.65 19.76 17.44
CA ARG A 143 -5.46 19.99 16.62
C ARG A 143 -4.27 19.15 17.09
N HIS A 144 -4.15 18.89 18.39
CA HIS A 144 -3.18 17.92 18.94
C HIS A 144 -3.48 16.48 18.51
N LEU A 145 -4.73 16.03 18.63
CA LEU A 145 -5.14 14.68 18.24
C LEU A 145 -5.00 14.46 16.73
N HIS A 146 -5.39 15.44 15.92
CA HIS A 146 -5.19 15.42 14.48
C HIS A 146 -3.70 15.30 14.14
N GLY A 147 -2.85 16.19 14.70
CA GLY A 147 -1.41 16.13 14.49
C GLY A 147 -0.82 14.77 14.89
N LEU A 148 -1.12 14.30 16.09
CA LEU A 148 -0.64 13.02 16.61
C LEU A 148 -1.03 11.86 15.68
N ALA A 149 -2.29 11.77 15.25
CA ALA A 149 -2.75 10.70 14.39
C ALA A 149 -2.04 10.69 13.01
N PHE A 150 -1.98 11.85 12.35
CA PHE A 150 -1.42 11.97 11.00
C PHE A 150 0.11 11.81 11.01
N PHE A 151 0.83 12.38 11.99
CA PHE A 151 2.27 12.15 12.13
C PHE A 151 2.58 10.71 12.46
N SER A 152 1.79 10.07 13.34
CA SER A 152 1.96 8.64 13.65
C SER A 152 1.77 7.79 12.40
N TRP A 153 0.81 8.12 11.54
CA TRP A 153 0.59 7.39 10.30
C TRP A 153 1.72 7.56 9.30
N ILE A 154 2.28 8.77 9.16
CA ILE A 154 3.45 9.03 8.31
C ILE A 154 4.69 8.28 8.82
N ILE A 155 4.93 8.28 10.13
CA ILE A 155 6.01 7.49 10.74
C ILE A 155 5.78 6.00 10.46
N LEU A 156 4.55 5.52 10.65
CA LEU A 156 4.20 4.14 10.38
C LEU A 156 4.41 3.80 8.90
N TYR A 157 4.06 4.68 7.96
CA TYR A 157 4.31 4.48 6.54
C TYR A 157 5.81 4.30 6.24
N VAL A 158 6.69 5.11 6.85
CA VAL A 158 8.15 4.91 6.78
C VAL A 158 8.51 3.53 7.33
N VAL A 159 8.12 3.22 8.57
CA VAL A 159 8.39 1.91 9.20
C VAL A 159 7.95 0.76 8.30
N GLN A 160 6.74 0.81 7.73
CA GLN A 160 6.21 -0.23 6.85
C GLN A 160 7.08 -0.46 5.61
N THR A 161 7.53 0.60 4.95
CA THR A 161 8.41 0.48 3.78
C THR A 161 9.81 -0.02 4.15
N GLN A 162 10.33 0.37 5.31
CA GLN A 162 11.61 -0.13 5.83
C GLN A 162 11.54 -1.62 6.19
N LEU A 163 10.45 -2.07 6.83
CA LEU A 163 10.26 -3.48 7.18
C LEU A 163 10.25 -4.37 5.94
N VAL A 164 9.55 -3.96 4.88
CA VAL A 164 9.56 -4.70 3.60
C VAL A 164 10.94 -4.68 2.96
N ARG A 165 11.63 -3.54 2.94
CA ARG A 165 13.00 -3.42 2.39
C ARG A 165 14.01 -4.32 3.12
N THR A 166 13.84 -4.51 4.41
CA THR A 166 14.72 -5.31 5.29
C THR A 166 14.27 -6.77 5.44
N GLY A 167 13.18 -7.18 4.78
CA GLY A 167 12.69 -8.56 4.79
C GLY A 167 11.76 -8.92 5.97
N HIS A 168 11.44 -7.99 6.85
CA HIS A 168 10.56 -8.18 8.02
C HIS A 168 9.06 -8.14 7.67
N VAL A 169 8.65 -8.92 6.66
CA VAL A 169 7.28 -8.91 6.10
C VAL A 169 6.22 -9.35 7.12
N ARG A 170 6.58 -10.22 8.07
CA ARG A 170 5.67 -10.61 9.16
C ARG A 170 5.27 -9.38 10.00
N LEU A 171 6.25 -8.61 10.45
CA LEU A 171 6.00 -7.41 11.25
C LEU A 171 5.25 -6.33 10.44
N HIS A 172 5.54 -6.21 9.14
CA HIS A 172 4.77 -5.36 8.23
C HIS A 172 3.26 -5.70 8.26
N ARG A 173 2.92 -6.99 8.23
CA ARG A 173 1.52 -7.44 8.29
C ARG A 173 0.88 -7.18 9.65
N GLU A 174 1.60 -7.46 10.74
CA GLU A 174 1.10 -7.26 12.11
C GLU A 174 0.86 -5.76 12.39
N LEU A 175 1.85 -4.90 12.11
CA LEU A 175 1.70 -3.45 12.25
C LEU A 175 0.74 -2.84 11.21
N GLY A 176 0.53 -3.51 10.07
CA GLY A 176 -0.44 -3.09 9.05
C GLY A 176 -1.87 -3.00 9.60
N ILE A 177 -2.23 -3.86 10.55
CA ILE A 177 -3.53 -3.81 11.23
C ILE A 177 -3.66 -2.52 12.05
N ALA A 178 -2.61 -2.14 12.77
CA ALA A 178 -2.56 -0.87 13.49
C ALA A 178 -2.68 0.33 12.55
N SER A 179 -2.08 0.24 11.34
CA SER A 179 -2.23 1.28 10.31
C SER A 179 -3.68 1.41 9.83
N VAL A 180 -4.42 0.32 9.67
CA VAL A 180 -5.84 0.34 9.30
C VAL A 180 -6.69 1.00 10.39
N ALA A 181 -6.47 0.64 11.66
CA ALA A 181 -7.18 1.26 12.78
C ALA A 181 -6.89 2.76 12.88
N LEU A 182 -5.61 3.14 12.72
CA LEU A 182 -5.20 4.54 12.73
C LEU A 182 -5.80 5.34 11.56
N ALA A 183 -5.77 4.79 10.34
CA ALA A 183 -6.40 5.40 9.18
C ALA A 183 -7.92 5.58 9.38
N GLY A 184 -8.59 4.61 10.00
CA GLY A 184 -9.99 4.71 10.38
C GLY A 184 -10.29 5.87 11.33
N ALA A 185 -9.40 6.15 12.28
CA ALA A 185 -9.50 7.32 13.17
C ALA A 185 -9.15 8.64 12.47
N MET A 186 -8.24 8.63 11.50
CA MET A 186 -7.82 9.82 10.76
C MET A 186 -8.97 10.43 9.94
N LEU A 187 -9.89 9.64 9.40
CA LEU A 187 -11.00 10.16 8.58
C LEU A 187 -11.93 11.12 9.36
N PRO A 188 -12.56 10.71 10.49
CA PRO A 188 -13.38 11.62 11.28
C PRO A 188 -12.56 12.78 11.88
N LEU A 189 -11.31 12.55 12.29
CA LEU A 189 -10.43 13.61 12.79
C LEU A 189 -10.10 14.65 11.72
N GLY A 190 -9.85 14.21 10.48
CA GLY A 190 -9.59 15.10 9.34
C GLY A 190 -10.81 15.94 8.99
N LEU A 191 -11.99 15.32 8.90
CA LEU A 191 -13.23 16.02 8.60
C LEU A 191 -13.58 17.03 9.71
N TRP A 192 -13.48 16.63 10.98
CA TRP A 192 -13.72 17.52 12.11
C TRP A 192 -12.74 18.69 12.13
N GLN A 193 -11.45 18.44 11.87
CA GLN A 193 -10.45 19.50 11.76
C GLN A 193 -10.76 20.47 10.60
N ALA A 194 -11.27 19.98 9.46
CA ALA A 194 -11.68 20.82 8.33
C ALA A 194 -12.86 21.73 8.68
N VAL A 195 -13.92 21.19 9.29
CA VAL A 195 -15.08 21.94 9.81
C VAL A 195 -14.63 23.00 10.82
N ALA A 196 -13.84 22.61 11.82
CA ALA A 196 -13.36 23.51 12.86
C ALA A 196 -12.51 24.64 12.28
N SER A 197 -11.63 24.34 11.32
CA SER A 197 -10.78 25.37 10.68
C SER A 197 -11.59 26.34 9.80
N ALA A 198 -12.68 25.88 9.18
CA ALA A 198 -13.59 26.77 8.45
C ALA A 198 -14.32 27.72 9.41
N GLY A 199 -14.82 27.21 10.54
CA GLY A 199 -15.44 28.02 11.59
C GLY A 199 -14.49 29.04 12.20
N GLU A 200 -13.23 28.65 12.49
CA GLU A 200 -12.17 29.57 12.95
C GLU A 200 -11.96 30.72 11.95
N ARG A 201 -11.92 30.43 10.65
CA ARG A 201 -11.76 31.44 9.59
C ARG A 201 -12.98 32.35 9.44
N GLN A 202 -14.19 31.81 9.59
CA GLN A 202 -15.42 32.58 9.54
C GLN A 202 -15.50 33.56 10.71
N ALA A 203 -15.20 33.09 11.93
CA ALA A 203 -15.14 33.92 13.12
C ALA A 203 -14.07 35.03 13.02
N ALA A 204 -12.97 34.77 12.31
CA ALA A 204 -11.92 35.75 12.04
C ALA A 204 -12.25 36.73 10.89
N GLY A 205 -13.44 36.66 10.29
CA GLY A 205 -13.86 37.57 9.21
C GLY A 205 -13.18 37.31 7.85
N SER A 206 -12.70 36.10 7.60
CA SER A 206 -12.13 35.74 6.29
C SER A 206 -13.16 35.93 5.17
N ALA A 207 -12.75 36.54 4.06
CA ALA A 207 -13.61 36.71 2.88
C ALA A 207 -14.05 35.37 2.25
N ARG A 208 -13.27 34.29 2.46
CA ARG A 208 -13.56 32.94 1.95
C ARG A 208 -13.24 31.88 3.00
N PRO A 209 -14.06 31.70 4.04
CA PRO A 209 -13.74 30.77 5.13
C PRO A 209 -13.61 29.31 4.71
N PHE A 210 -14.30 28.94 3.63
CA PHE A 210 -14.44 27.56 3.14
C PHE A 210 -13.54 27.22 1.95
N GLU A 211 -12.69 28.13 1.48
CA GLU A 211 -11.77 27.90 0.35
C GLU A 211 -10.97 26.61 0.54
N PHE A 212 -10.37 26.43 1.71
CA PHE A 212 -9.54 25.25 2.00
C PHE A 212 -10.33 23.97 2.25
N SER A 213 -11.64 24.07 2.47
CA SER A 213 -12.49 22.92 2.76
C SER A 213 -12.62 21.99 1.54
N LEU A 214 -12.49 22.52 0.31
CA LEU A 214 -12.47 21.71 -0.90
C LEU A 214 -11.26 20.78 -0.91
N TYR A 215 -10.06 21.34 -0.75
CA TYR A 215 -8.81 20.57 -0.73
C TYR A 215 -8.89 19.46 0.34
N ASN A 216 -9.27 19.82 1.56
CA ASN A 216 -9.39 18.83 2.65
C ASN A 216 -10.38 17.72 2.34
N LEU A 217 -11.52 18.02 1.73
CA LEU A 217 -12.53 17.02 1.39
C LEU A 217 -12.03 16.05 0.33
N ILE A 218 -11.37 16.58 -0.71
CA ILE A 218 -10.79 15.77 -1.77
C ILE A 218 -9.65 14.92 -1.23
N ASP A 219 -8.79 15.49 -0.39
CA ASP A 219 -7.70 14.75 0.22
C ASP A 219 -8.24 13.59 1.06
N ILE A 220 -9.25 13.82 1.89
CA ILE A 220 -9.87 12.75 2.68
C ILE A 220 -10.46 11.66 1.76
N LEU A 221 -11.12 12.06 0.66
CA LEU A 221 -11.73 11.14 -0.29
C LEU A 221 -10.68 10.29 -1.01
N VAL A 222 -9.66 10.91 -1.59
CA VAL A 222 -8.58 10.25 -2.33
C VAL A 222 -7.77 9.36 -1.39
N PHE A 223 -7.42 9.82 -0.19
CA PHE A 223 -6.77 8.99 0.82
C PHE A 223 -7.63 7.77 1.16
N SER A 224 -8.93 7.94 1.42
CA SER A 224 -9.83 6.85 1.78
C SER A 224 -9.91 5.79 0.67
N ILE A 225 -10.07 6.23 -0.59
CA ILE A 225 -10.16 5.33 -1.74
C ILE A 225 -8.82 4.62 -1.97
N ALA A 226 -7.71 5.36 -2.04
CA ALA A 226 -6.40 4.80 -2.32
C ALA A 226 -5.94 3.85 -1.20
N PHE A 227 -6.10 4.24 0.07
CA PHE A 227 -5.74 3.41 1.21
C PHE A 227 -6.64 2.17 1.32
N GLY A 228 -7.96 2.34 1.21
CA GLY A 228 -8.91 1.21 1.23
C GLY A 228 -8.63 0.21 0.10
N TRP A 229 -8.36 0.71 -1.10
CA TRP A 229 -8.00 -0.13 -2.24
C TRP A 229 -6.62 -0.78 -2.04
N ALA A 230 -5.65 -0.08 -1.46
CA ALA A 230 -4.35 -0.66 -1.13
C ALA A 230 -4.48 -1.84 -0.16
N VAL A 231 -5.29 -1.68 0.90
CA VAL A 231 -5.57 -2.73 1.88
C VAL A 231 -6.28 -3.91 1.21
N TYR A 232 -7.24 -3.65 0.31
CA TYR A 232 -7.87 -4.68 -0.50
C TYR A 232 -6.81 -5.42 -1.35
N GLU A 233 -5.94 -4.75 -2.08
CA GLU A 233 -4.96 -5.42 -2.95
C GLU A 233 -3.78 -6.06 -2.19
N ALA A 234 -3.65 -5.86 -0.88
CA ALA A 234 -2.51 -6.32 -0.08
C ALA A 234 -2.26 -7.83 -0.14
N THR A 235 -3.31 -8.64 -0.33
CA THR A 235 -3.24 -10.10 -0.45
C THR A 235 -3.43 -10.62 -1.87
N ARG A 236 -3.66 -9.72 -2.84
CA ARG A 236 -4.05 -10.06 -4.21
C ARG A 236 -3.00 -9.63 -5.22
N ARG A 237 -2.65 -8.34 -5.21
CA ARG A 237 -1.73 -7.71 -6.17
C ARG A 237 -0.80 -6.75 -5.43
N ILE A 238 0.33 -7.27 -4.97
CA ILE A 238 1.32 -6.51 -4.18
C ILE A 238 1.83 -5.27 -4.92
N GLU A 239 1.97 -5.34 -6.24
CA GLU A 239 2.38 -4.20 -7.07
C GLU A 239 1.32 -3.08 -7.12
N TRP A 240 0.04 -3.42 -6.99
CA TRP A 240 -1.04 -2.43 -6.83
C TRP A 240 -1.00 -1.84 -5.43
N HIS A 241 -0.91 -2.70 -4.41
CA HIS A 241 -0.84 -2.28 -3.00
C HIS A 241 0.22 -1.19 -2.77
N ARG A 242 1.47 -1.41 -3.18
CA ARG A 242 2.55 -0.43 -2.92
C ARG A 242 2.36 0.92 -3.63
N ARG A 243 1.77 0.92 -4.83
CA ARG A 243 1.51 2.15 -5.60
C ARG A 243 0.31 2.90 -5.04
N LEU A 244 -0.74 2.19 -4.63
CA LEU A 244 -1.89 2.78 -3.96
C LEU A 244 -1.50 3.36 -2.59
N MET A 245 -0.65 2.67 -1.82
CA MET A 245 -0.10 3.20 -0.56
C MET A 245 0.76 4.46 -0.79
N PHE A 246 1.54 4.49 -1.87
CA PHE A 246 2.31 5.68 -2.25
C PHE A 246 1.38 6.85 -2.58
N VAL A 247 0.34 6.63 -3.40
CA VAL A 247 -0.66 7.66 -3.74
C VAL A 247 -1.39 8.16 -2.50
N ALA A 248 -1.79 7.26 -1.58
CA ALA A 248 -2.41 7.65 -0.31
C ALA A 248 -1.49 8.54 0.54
N ALA A 249 -0.21 8.19 0.66
CA ALA A 249 0.76 9.01 1.40
C ALA A 249 1.01 10.36 0.71
N LEU A 250 1.11 10.37 -0.62
CA LEU A 250 1.32 11.57 -1.42
C LEU A 250 0.14 12.54 -1.29
N ASN A 251 -1.08 12.03 -1.18
CA ASN A 251 -2.25 12.88 -1.00
C ASN A 251 -2.25 13.63 0.35
N LEU A 252 -1.64 13.08 1.39
CA LEU A 252 -1.47 13.80 2.67
C LEU A 252 -0.38 14.89 2.62
N PHE A 253 0.39 14.95 1.54
CA PHE A 253 1.51 15.87 1.38
C PHE A 253 1.04 17.31 1.13
N GLY A 254 0.05 17.53 0.26
CA GLY A 254 -0.39 18.86 -0.18
C GLY A 254 -0.72 19.80 0.99
N PRO A 255 -1.62 19.39 1.90
CA PRO A 255 -1.93 20.16 3.10
C PRO A 255 -0.71 20.44 3.96
N ALA A 256 0.15 19.44 4.20
CA ALA A 256 1.37 19.59 4.99
C ALA A 256 2.28 20.68 4.39
N PHE A 257 2.63 20.50 3.12
CA PHE A 257 3.63 21.29 2.41
C PHE A 257 3.17 22.72 2.11
N SER A 258 1.86 22.97 1.99
CA SER A 258 1.31 24.33 1.81
C SER A 258 1.85 25.36 2.83
N ARG A 259 2.23 24.92 4.03
CA ARG A 259 2.81 25.75 5.10
C ARG A 259 4.09 26.47 4.71
N TRP A 260 4.87 25.93 3.76
CA TRP A 260 6.05 26.61 3.22
C TRP A 260 5.70 27.79 2.33
N ILE A 261 4.58 27.71 1.62
CA ILE A 261 4.30 28.62 0.50
C ILE A 261 3.17 29.60 0.82
N LEU A 262 2.30 29.34 1.80
CA LEU A 262 1.19 30.23 2.18
C LEU A 262 1.59 31.69 2.49
N LYS A 263 2.86 31.98 2.76
CA LYS A 263 3.39 33.35 2.99
C LYS A 263 4.32 33.84 1.88
N ALA A 264 4.53 33.06 0.83
CA ALA A 264 5.37 33.45 -0.28
C ALA A 264 4.66 34.52 -1.15
N PRO A 265 5.40 35.48 -1.73
CA PRO A 265 4.84 36.53 -2.58
C PRO A 265 4.54 35.98 -3.99
N ILE A 266 3.73 34.93 -4.07
CA ILE A 266 3.34 34.25 -5.31
C ILE A 266 1.89 34.60 -5.62
N ALA A 267 1.63 35.02 -6.86
CA ALA A 267 0.27 35.37 -7.29
C ALA A 267 -0.61 34.13 -7.49
N PHE A 268 -1.91 34.31 -7.34
CA PHE A 268 -2.91 33.32 -7.76
C PHE A 268 -2.83 33.08 -9.28
N PRO A 269 -3.02 31.84 -9.78
CA PRO A 269 -3.30 30.60 -9.04
C PRO A 269 -2.06 29.81 -8.60
N TRP A 270 -0.86 30.28 -8.94
CA TRP A 270 0.39 29.56 -8.73
C TRP A 270 0.69 29.26 -7.27
N LEU A 271 0.33 30.18 -6.36
CA LEU A 271 0.47 29.98 -4.91
C LEU A 271 -0.25 28.72 -4.45
N ASP A 272 -1.52 28.58 -4.82
CA ASP A 272 -2.40 27.49 -4.41
C ASP A 272 -2.02 26.17 -5.10
N MET A 273 -1.54 26.21 -6.35
CA MET A 273 -1.08 25.03 -7.09
C MET A 273 0.25 24.48 -6.58
N SER A 274 1.14 25.35 -6.11
CA SER A 274 2.54 25.02 -5.83
C SER A 274 2.77 23.87 -4.86
N PRO A 275 1.97 23.64 -3.80
CA PRO A 275 2.21 22.52 -2.91
C PRO A 275 2.00 21.19 -3.61
N ASN A 276 1.02 21.13 -4.51
CA ASN A 276 0.69 19.93 -5.25
C ASN A 276 1.63 19.70 -6.45
N LEU A 277 2.34 20.73 -6.94
CA LEU A 277 3.41 20.53 -7.93
C LEU A 277 4.54 19.63 -7.42
N VAL A 278 4.90 19.72 -6.13
CA VAL A 278 5.92 18.85 -5.55
C VAL A 278 5.38 17.42 -5.41
N ALA A 279 4.10 17.27 -5.07
CA ALA A 279 3.44 15.97 -5.08
C ALA A 279 3.43 15.37 -6.50
N ASP A 280 3.07 16.16 -7.50
CA ASP A 280 3.05 15.77 -8.91
C ASP A 280 4.44 15.39 -9.41
N ALA A 281 5.50 16.10 -8.98
CA ALA A 281 6.87 15.74 -9.29
C ALA A 281 7.25 14.35 -8.72
N LEU A 282 6.82 14.02 -7.50
CA LEU A 282 7.03 12.70 -6.91
C LEU A 282 6.19 11.62 -7.62
N LEU A 283 4.99 11.95 -8.09
CA LEU A 283 4.15 11.06 -8.89
C LEU A 283 4.76 10.79 -10.28
N ILE A 284 5.30 11.82 -10.93
CA ILE A 284 6.07 11.70 -12.17
C ILE A 284 7.32 10.84 -11.92
N ALA A 285 8.01 11.01 -10.80
CA ALA A 285 9.14 10.15 -10.44
C ALA A 285 8.71 8.67 -10.30
N LEU A 286 7.51 8.39 -9.79
CA LEU A 286 6.94 7.04 -9.79
C LEU A 286 6.61 6.55 -11.22
N MET A 287 6.11 7.41 -12.12
CA MET A 287 5.89 7.04 -13.53
C MET A 287 7.20 6.68 -14.24
N LEU A 288 8.25 7.48 -14.02
CA LEU A 288 9.59 7.23 -14.55
C LEU A 288 10.19 5.94 -13.97
N HIS A 289 9.98 5.70 -12.67
CA HIS A 289 10.36 4.46 -12.02
C HIS A 289 9.66 3.25 -12.66
N ASP A 290 8.35 3.33 -12.88
CA ASP A 290 7.57 2.26 -13.52
C ASP A 290 8.09 1.97 -14.93
N ARG A 291 8.30 3.02 -15.74
CA ARG A 291 8.92 2.89 -17.07
C ARG A 291 10.26 2.19 -17.00
N GLY A 292 11.13 2.58 -16.06
CA GLY A 292 12.47 2.00 -15.91
C GLY A 292 12.49 0.57 -15.37
N LYS A 293 11.50 0.16 -14.56
CA LYS A 293 11.47 -1.18 -13.94
C LYS A 293 10.62 -2.21 -14.66
N ILE A 294 9.51 -1.80 -15.27
CA ILE A 294 8.56 -2.71 -15.93
C ILE A 294 8.30 -2.35 -17.40
N GLY A 295 9.03 -1.39 -17.97
CA GLY A 295 8.94 -0.99 -19.39
C GLY A 295 7.73 -0.12 -19.75
N ARG A 296 6.81 0.12 -18.80
CA ARG A 296 5.56 0.88 -19.00
C ARG A 296 5.13 1.55 -17.69
N VAL A 297 4.27 2.55 -17.76
CA VAL A 297 3.65 3.10 -16.54
C VAL A 297 2.64 2.08 -15.99
N HIS A 298 2.67 1.83 -14.68
CA HIS A 298 1.71 0.93 -14.07
C HIS A 298 0.30 1.56 -14.11
N PRO A 299 -0.78 0.79 -14.31
CA PRO A 299 -2.14 1.33 -14.40
C PRO A 299 -2.50 2.24 -13.22
N VAL A 300 -2.24 1.83 -11.98
CA VAL A 300 -2.48 2.67 -10.78
C VAL A 300 -1.79 4.03 -10.88
N THR A 301 -0.51 4.05 -11.26
CA THR A 301 0.26 5.29 -11.38
C THR A 301 -0.29 6.16 -12.50
N MET A 302 -0.68 5.56 -13.61
CA MET A 302 -1.29 6.26 -14.74
C MET A 302 -2.65 6.87 -14.35
N TRP A 303 -3.53 6.10 -13.69
CA TRP A 303 -4.81 6.61 -13.19
C TRP A 303 -4.58 7.77 -12.22
N ALA A 304 -3.71 7.60 -11.23
CA ALA A 304 -3.37 8.65 -10.28
C ALA A 304 -2.86 9.91 -10.98
N ALA A 305 -1.94 9.77 -11.96
CA ALA A 305 -1.42 10.93 -12.69
C ALA A 305 -2.49 11.62 -13.54
N LEU A 306 -3.32 10.85 -14.26
CA LEU A 306 -4.39 11.37 -15.10
C LEU A 306 -5.53 12.01 -14.31
N THR A 307 -5.72 11.63 -13.04
CA THR A 307 -6.75 12.23 -12.19
C THR A 307 -6.22 13.37 -11.34
N LEU A 308 -5.10 13.18 -10.66
CA LEU A 308 -4.62 14.12 -9.64
C LEU A 308 -3.96 15.34 -10.26
N ILE A 309 -3.10 15.18 -11.27
CA ILE A 309 -2.38 16.32 -11.87
C ILE A 309 -3.38 17.35 -12.47
N PRO A 310 -4.37 16.95 -13.28
CA PRO A 310 -5.36 17.90 -13.77
C PRO A 310 -6.21 18.47 -12.65
N PHE A 311 -6.52 17.67 -11.62
CA PHE A 311 -7.28 18.15 -10.48
C PHE A 311 -6.51 19.25 -9.74
N HIS A 312 -5.22 19.06 -9.45
CA HIS A 312 -4.35 20.06 -8.82
C HIS A 312 -4.27 21.38 -9.60
N ALA A 313 -4.39 21.31 -10.93
CA ALA A 313 -4.42 22.49 -11.78
C ALA A 313 -5.79 23.21 -11.79
N VAL A 314 -6.88 22.54 -11.42
CA VAL A 314 -8.24 23.11 -11.52
C VAL A 314 -8.81 23.45 -10.15
N GLU A 315 -8.47 22.69 -9.12
CA GLU A 315 -8.99 22.84 -7.76
C GLU A 315 -8.88 24.26 -7.18
N PRO A 316 -7.84 25.09 -7.47
CA PRO A 316 -7.80 26.45 -6.91
C PRO A 316 -8.85 27.37 -7.51
N LEU A 317 -9.18 27.16 -8.78
CA LEU A 317 -10.24 27.90 -9.47
C LEU A 317 -11.59 27.56 -8.86
N ILE A 318 -11.82 26.28 -8.54
CA ILE A 318 -13.05 25.81 -7.89
C ILE A 318 -13.10 26.33 -6.45
N ALA A 319 -12.03 26.18 -5.67
CA ALA A 319 -11.96 26.57 -4.26
C ALA A 319 -12.25 28.07 -4.04
N ARG A 320 -11.82 28.93 -4.98
CA ARG A 320 -12.08 30.38 -4.93
C ARG A 320 -13.35 30.83 -5.64
N SER A 321 -14.06 29.91 -6.31
CA SER A 321 -15.30 30.23 -7.02
C SER A 321 -16.41 30.66 -6.07
N VAL A 322 -17.32 31.49 -6.58
CA VAL A 322 -18.56 31.88 -5.87
C VAL A 322 -19.41 30.65 -5.59
N TRP A 323 -19.47 29.72 -6.54
CA TRP A 323 -20.24 28.48 -6.40
C TRP A 323 -19.81 27.65 -5.19
N TRP A 324 -18.50 27.38 -5.04
CA TRP A 324 -18.01 26.59 -3.92
C TRP A 324 -18.28 27.28 -2.58
N ASN A 325 -18.00 28.58 -2.50
CA ASN A 325 -18.15 29.32 -1.24
C ASN A 325 -19.63 29.57 -0.88
N ALA A 326 -20.58 29.42 -1.82
CA ALA A 326 -22.01 29.39 -1.54
C ALA A 326 -22.50 28.01 -1.09
N ALA A 327 -21.96 26.92 -1.65
CA ALA A 327 -22.40 25.55 -1.35
C ALA A 327 -21.74 24.94 -0.10
N ALA A 328 -20.46 25.24 0.12
CA ALA A 328 -19.66 24.65 1.19
C ALA A 328 -20.22 24.88 2.60
N PRO A 329 -20.78 26.05 2.98
CA PRO A 329 -21.39 26.24 4.29
C PRO A 329 -22.42 25.14 4.61
N GLY A 330 -23.38 24.91 3.71
CA GLY A 330 -24.41 23.88 3.91
C GLY A 330 -23.84 22.46 3.98
N LEU A 331 -22.84 22.13 3.16
CA LEU A 331 -22.15 20.84 3.21
C LEU A 331 -21.43 20.58 4.54
N PHE A 332 -20.92 21.63 5.17
CA PHE A 332 -20.18 21.55 6.43
C PHE A 332 -21.06 21.87 7.65
N GLY A 333 -22.38 22.05 7.46
CA GLY A 333 -23.35 22.28 8.54
C GLY A 333 -23.43 23.71 9.07
N PHE A 334 -22.99 24.70 8.29
CA PHE A 334 -23.11 26.13 8.57
C PHE A 334 -24.30 26.69 7.78
N TRP A 335 -25.41 26.96 8.45
CA TRP A 335 -26.65 27.48 7.86
C TRP A 335 -26.93 28.91 8.27
#